data_AF-A0A6I6E6I3-F1
#
_entry.id   AF-A0A6I6E6I3-F1
#
_cell.length_a   1.000
_cell.length_b   1.000
_cell.length_c   1.000
_cell.angle_alpha   90.00
_cell.angle_beta   90.00
_cell.angle_gamma   90.00
#
_symmetry.space_group_name_H-M   'P 1'
#
loop_
_entity.id
_entity.type
_entity.pdbx_description
1 polymer ?
#
loop_
_entity_poly.entity_id
_entity_poly.type
_entity_poly.pdbx_seq_one_letter_code
_entity_poly.pdbx_strand_id
1 'polypeptide(L)'
;MPHPRSTSRRAALPFVRLRRAALGAVVSAILAIGLLPATAAVAAPATPLPSAAAPAADIPTPEEGDYVGSNTEDEADPGEYAAQDDAAHAVSLSGFDAGNLISDAAMYTSGTMTAAQIQSFITGKAPKCDRGYTCLKDFAQRTATKKADAYCTQTYQGASRESAGTIISKVSRACGVSEKVLLVMLQKEQGLVTHHWPSDWRYDIAMGYACPDGAACDERYFGFQNQVYMAAHQLQRYSKDSFFNWYPVGKTSQVRWHPDASCGSGPVRIQNKATAALYYYTPYQPNRASLAAGYAASNDRCASYGNRNFYNYYTDWFGPSRGGGGPKADSSGTVAVHRFWSSKFDNAHFYTANAAEADALRRTDPNWTYEGTDFRVWPASNGGCRAGTVAVHRFWSSTFASHFYTTNGAEAAKVRSGDKNWSYEGVGFCTAASGQAGTVPVHRFWSAKFEKHFYTANAAEARKLRETDRNWTYEGVAMYAPR
;
A
#
# COMPACT_ATOMS: atom_id res chain seq x y z
N MET A 1 -74.22 9.15 -31.12
CA MET A 1 -74.94 10.06 -30.20
C MET A 1 -74.36 9.89 -28.80
N PRO A 2 -74.15 10.95 -28.00
CA PRO A 2 -73.26 12.08 -28.29
C PRO A 2 -72.30 12.46 -27.13
N HIS A 3 -71.23 13.18 -27.50
CA HIS A 3 -70.35 14.11 -26.73
C HIS A 3 -71.11 15.19 -25.90
N PRO A 4 -70.50 16.25 -25.24
CA PRO A 4 -69.08 16.68 -25.05
C PRO A 4 -68.72 17.36 -23.67
N ARG A 5 -67.48 17.91 -23.59
CA ARG A 5 -67.00 19.22 -23.04
C ARG A 5 -65.96 19.05 -21.92
N SER A 6 -64.66 19.36 -22.09
CA SER A 6 -63.95 20.63 -22.42
C SER A 6 -64.14 21.74 -21.39
N THR A 7 -63.08 22.07 -20.64
CA THR A 7 -62.58 23.45 -20.50
C THR A 7 -61.08 23.50 -20.21
N SER A 8 -60.43 24.33 -21.02
CA SER A 8 -59.04 24.80 -21.01
C SER A 8 -58.75 25.79 -19.86
N ARG A 9 -57.49 25.86 -19.42
CA ARG A 9 -56.76 27.13 -19.17
C ARG A 9 -55.24 26.91 -19.25
N ARG A 10 -54.64 27.29 -20.39
CA ARG A 10 -53.23 27.70 -20.51
C ARG A 10 -53.18 29.22 -20.42
N ALA A 11 -52.20 29.76 -19.70
CA ALA A 11 -51.79 31.16 -19.81
C ALA A 11 -50.28 31.20 -20.11
N ALA A 12 -49.92 32.03 -21.07
CA ALA A 12 -48.58 32.23 -21.61
C ALA A 12 -47.91 33.52 -21.07
N LEU A 13 -46.58 33.48 -21.09
CA LEU A 13 -45.50 34.50 -21.10
C LEU A 13 -45.86 36.01 -21.25
N PRO A 14 -44.91 36.90 -20.89
CA PRO A 14 -44.10 37.48 -21.98
C PRO A 14 -42.60 37.71 -21.72
N PHE A 15 -41.87 37.62 -22.83
CA PHE A 15 -40.55 38.20 -23.13
C PHE A 15 -40.57 39.74 -23.10
N VAL A 16 -39.43 40.37 -22.76
CA VAL A 16 -39.00 41.63 -23.38
C VAL A 16 -37.52 41.56 -23.76
N ARG A 17 -37.23 42.00 -24.99
CA ARG A 17 -35.93 42.01 -25.69
C ARG A 17 -35.45 43.45 -25.89
N LEU A 18 -34.12 43.59 -25.92
CA LEU A 18 -33.26 44.50 -26.72
C LEU A 18 -33.34 46.03 -26.52
N ARG A 19 -32.14 46.65 -26.47
CA ARG A 19 -31.56 47.40 -27.61
C ARG A 19 -30.06 47.69 -27.45
N ARG A 20 -29.32 47.52 -28.55
CA ARG A 20 -27.94 47.97 -28.79
C ARG A 20 -27.97 49.42 -29.32
N ALA A 21 -26.92 50.19 -29.05
CA ALA A 21 -26.43 51.26 -29.93
C ALA A 21 -24.92 51.51 -29.67
N ALA A 22 -24.25 52.09 -30.65
CA ALA A 22 -22.84 51.88 -30.98
C ALA A 22 -22.00 53.18 -31.01
N LEU A 23 -20.67 52.98 -30.98
CA LEU A 23 -19.55 53.80 -31.48
C LEU A 23 -19.27 55.23 -30.94
N GLY A 24 -17.99 55.45 -30.60
CA GLY A 24 -17.33 56.76 -30.52
C GLY A 24 -15.88 56.63 -30.03
N ALA A 25 -14.90 56.81 -30.92
CA ALA A 25 -13.46 56.87 -30.62
C ALA A 25 -13.03 58.28 -30.17
N VAL A 26 -11.95 58.42 -29.37
CA VAL A 26 -10.95 59.52 -29.38
C VAL A 26 -9.76 59.23 -28.43
N VAL A 27 -8.57 59.15 -29.02
CA VAL A 27 -7.23 59.71 -28.68
C VAL A 27 -6.53 59.45 -27.31
N SER A 28 -5.40 58.74 -27.44
CA SER A 28 -4.03 58.87 -26.87
C SER A 28 -3.76 59.57 -25.52
N ALA A 29 -3.02 58.86 -24.65
CA ALA A 29 -1.86 59.40 -23.94
C ALA A 29 -0.82 58.31 -23.63
N ILE A 30 0.43 58.61 -23.96
CA ILE A 30 1.65 57.82 -23.80
C ILE A 30 2.11 57.89 -22.33
N LEU A 31 2.54 56.77 -21.75
CA LEU A 31 3.65 56.77 -20.80
C LEU A 31 4.46 55.48 -20.92
N ALA A 32 5.76 55.64 -21.07
CA ALA A 32 6.72 54.60 -21.37
C ALA A 32 7.61 54.28 -20.16
N ILE A 33 8.14 53.06 -20.18
CA ILE A 33 9.40 52.58 -19.59
C ILE A 33 9.38 52.08 -18.14
N GLY A 34 9.68 50.78 -18.04
CA GLY A 34 10.11 50.07 -16.84
C GLY A 34 10.48 48.63 -17.18
N LEU A 35 11.38 48.42 -18.15
CA LEU A 35 11.96 47.11 -18.48
C LEU A 35 12.92 46.68 -17.35
N LEU A 36 12.65 45.54 -16.73
CA LEU A 36 13.62 44.74 -15.98
C LEU A 36 13.77 43.39 -16.68
N PRO A 37 14.99 42.85 -16.81
CA PRO A 37 15.26 41.69 -17.64
C PRO A 37 14.72 40.42 -16.97
N ALA A 38 13.85 39.70 -17.67
CA ALA A 38 13.61 38.29 -17.40
C ALA A 38 14.91 37.53 -17.69
N THR A 39 15.59 37.06 -16.66
CA THR A 39 16.63 36.06 -16.80
C THR A 39 16.00 34.80 -17.39
N ALA A 40 16.32 34.52 -18.65
CA ALA A 40 16.00 33.25 -19.28
C ALA A 40 16.65 32.14 -18.45
N ALA A 41 15.84 31.38 -17.72
CA ALA A 41 16.26 30.08 -17.22
C ALA A 41 16.52 29.20 -18.44
N VAL A 42 17.80 29.00 -18.75
CA VAL A 42 18.25 28.05 -19.76
C VAL A 42 17.69 26.68 -19.36
N ALA A 43 16.71 26.19 -20.12
CA ALA A 43 16.26 24.82 -20.02
C ALA A 43 17.46 23.91 -20.29
N ALA A 44 17.89 23.17 -19.27
CA ALA A 44 18.87 22.12 -19.44
C ALA A 44 18.33 21.12 -20.49
N PRO A 45 19.13 20.70 -21.48
CA PRO A 45 18.66 19.79 -22.50
C PRO A 45 18.28 18.45 -21.84
N ALA A 46 17.11 17.95 -22.23
CA ALA A 46 16.60 16.66 -21.82
C ALA A 46 17.55 15.56 -22.33
N THR A 47 18.33 14.97 -21.43
CA THR A 47 18.97 13.69 -21.72
C THR A 47 17.90 12.60 -21.65
N PRO A 48 17.67 11.82 -22.72
CA PRO A 48 16.85 10.62 -22.64
C PRO A 48 17.50 9.66 -21.63
N LEU A 49 16.69 9.08 -20.74
CA LEU A 49 17.14 8.01 -19.85
C LEU A 49 17.56 6.83 -20.75
N PRO A 50 18.81 6.37 -20.70
CA PRO A 50 19.22 5.20 -21.47
C PRO A 50 18.51 3.96 -20.89
N SER A 51 17.67 3.33 -21.71
CA SER A 51 17.37 1.91 -21.56
C SER A 51 18.64 1.15 -21.90
N ALA A 52 19.35 0.67 -20.89
CA ALA A 52 20.54 -0.11 -21.08
C ALA A 52 20.61 -1.18 -19.98
N ALA A 53 19.98 -2.31 -20.26
CA ALA A 53 20.43 -3.59 -19.72
C ALA A 53 21.88 -3.82 -20.20
N ALA A 54 22.86 -3.31 -19.46
CA ALA A 54 24.25 -3.74 -19.60
C ALA A 54 24.37 -5.18 -19.04
N PRO A 55 25.10 -6.08 -19.73
CA PRO A 55 25.02 -7.51 -19.51
C PRO A 55 25.47 -7.89 -18.09
N ALA A 56 24.59 -8.55 -17.34
CA ALA A 56 25.01 -9.33 -16.19
C ALA A 56 25.87 -10.49 -16.73
N ALA A 57 27.07 -10.64 -16.19
CA ALA A 57 27.98 -11.72 -16.58
C ALA A 57 27.30 -13.09 -16.40
N ASP A 58 27.53 -13.99 -17.35
CA ASP A 58 26.94 -15.31 -17.57
C ASP A 58 26.46 -16.03 -16.29
N ILE A 59 25.17 -15.85 -15.96
CA ILE A 59 24.46 -16.69 -15.00
C ILE A 59 23.96 -17.90 -15.79
N PRO A 60 24.32 -19.15 -15.42
CA PRO A 60 23.81 -20.34 -16.08
C PRO A 60 22.28 -20.33 -16.09
N THR A 61 21.73 -20.39 -17.30
CA THR A 61 20.33 -20.74 -17.53
C THR A 61 20.15 -22.21 -17.17
N PRO A 62 18.99 -22.63 -16.65
CA PRO A 62 18.63 -24.04 -16.74
C PRO A 62 18.66 -24.42 -18.23
N GLU A 63 19.44 -25.44 -18.60
CA GLU A 63 19.12 -26.25 -19.78
C GLU A 63 17.63 -26.58 -19.67
N GLU A 64 16.84 -26.08 -20.64
CA GLU A 64 15.43 -26.36 -20.90
C GLU A 64 14.77 -27.12 -19.75
N GLY A 65 14.29 -26.38 -18.75
CA GLY A 65 13.46 -26.96 -17.72
C GLY A 65 12.12 -27.31 -18.33
N ASP A 66 11.94 -28.57 -18.73
CA ASP A 66 10.71 -29.22 -19.21
C ASP A 66 9.43 -28.71 -18.54
N TYR A 67 8.96 -27.54 -18.97
CA TYR A 67 7.68 -27.01 -18.58
C TYR A 67 6.67 -27.39 -19.67
N VAL A 68 5.82 -28.37 -19.33
CA VAL A 68 4.68 -28.78 -20.17
C VAL A 68 3.44 -28.08 -19.60
N GLY A 69 3.19 -26.86 -20.07
CA GLY A 69 1.98 -26.10 -19.76
C GLY A 69 1.00 -26.00 -20.94
N SER A 70 -0.14 -25.37 -20.69
CA SER A 70 -1.34 -25.34 -21.52
C SER A 70 -1.31 -24.30 -22.65
N ASN A 71 -1.42 -24.79 -23.89
CA ASN A 71 -1.48 -24.02 -25.16
C ASN A 71 -2.80 -23.24 -25.40
N THR A 72 -3.31 -22.47 -24.43
CA THR A 72 -4.50 -21.64 -24.67
C THR A 72 -4.08 -20.19 -24.92
N GLU A 73 -4.22 -19.74 -26.17
CA GLU A 73 -3.84 -18.43 -26.71
C GLU A 73 -4.74 -17.25 -26.26
N ASP A 74 -5.71 -17.49 -25.38
CA ASP A 74 -6.65 -16.46 -24.94
C ASP A 74 -6.23 -15.89 -23.58
N GLU A 75 -5.51 -14.75 -23.57
CA GLU A 75 -5.92 -13.60 -22.73
C GLU A 75 -5.13 -12.30 -22.97
N ALA A 76 -5.78 -11.20 -22.58
CA ALA A 76 -5.48 -9.80 -22.84
C ALA A 76 -4.47 -9.14 -21.87
N ASP A 77 -4.04 -7.95 -22.33
CA ASP A 77 -3.16 -6.91 -21.78
C ASP A 77 -2.93 -6.89 -20.25
N PRO A 78 -1.67 -6.72 -19.80
CA PRO A 78 -1.29 -6.61 -18.40
C PRO A 78 -1.87 -5.45 -17.57
N GLY A 79 -2.73 -4.60 -18.13
CA GLY A 79 -3.20 -3.36 -17.50
C GLY A 79 -4.50 -3.40 -16.70
N GLU A 80 -5.36 -4.41 -16.85
CA GLU A 80 -6.76 -4.34 -16.36
C GLU A 80 -7.12 -5.22 -15.14
N TYR A 81 -6.22 -6.08 -14.66
CA TYR A 81 -6.54 -7.02 -13.56
C TYR A 81 -6.62 -6.40 -12.15
N ALA A 82 -6.63 -5.07 -12.06
CA ALA A 82 -7.10 -4.39 -10.86
C ALA A 82 -8.63 -4.49 -10.68
N ALA A 83 -9.37 -5.05 -11.65
CA ALA A 83 -10.84 -5.08 -11.66
C ALA A 83 -11.50 -6.44 -11.39
N GLN A 84 -10.74 -7.52 -11.15
CA GLN A 84 -11.33 -8.86 -10.89
C GLN A 84 -11.16 -9.31 -9.44
N ASP A 85 -11.80 -8.59 -8.52
CA ASP A 85 -12.59 -9.11 -7.38
C ASP A 85 -13.19 -7.89 -6.65
N ASP A 86 -14.37 -7.43 -7.11
CA ASP A 86 -15.09 -6.25 -6.62
C ASP A 86 -15.75 -6.44 -5.24
N ALA A 87 -15.00 -7.01 -4.29
CA ALA A 87 -15.42 -7.11 -2.90
C ALA A 87 -14.24 -7.22 -1.91
N ALA A 88 -13.22 -6.36 -2.01
CA ALA A 88 -12.22 -6.25 -0.94
C ALA A 88 -11.54 -4.87 -0.86
N HIS A 89 -11.95 -4.12 0.18
CA HIS A 89 -11.19 -3.13 0.95
C HIS A 89 -10.06 -2.36 0.24
N ALA A 90 -10.35 -1.13 -0.19
CA ALA A 90 -9.31 -0.12 -0.33
C ALA A 90 -8.66 0.10 1.04
N VAL A 91 -7.46 -0.46 1.25
CA VAL A 91 -6.55 0.06 2.26
C VAL A 91 -6.37 1.53 1.89
N SER A 92 -6.69 2.42 2.84
CA SER A 92 -6.38 3.83 2.69
C SER A 92 -4.88 3.95 2.42
N LEU A 93 -4.49 4.61 1.32
CA LEU A 93 -3.11 5.05 1.08
C LEU A 93 -2.64 6.08 2.13
N SER A 94 -3.34 6.21 3.27
CA SER A 94 -2.87 6.88 4.47
C SER A 94 -1.47 6.40 4.81
N GLY A 95 -0.51 7.33 4.73
CA GLY A 95 0.89 7.05 4.96
C GLY A 95 1.72 6.83 3.70
N PHE A 96 1.15 6.84 2.49
CA PHE A 96 1.94 6.86 1.26
C PHE A 96 2.86 8.10 1.25
N ASP A 97 4.13 7.89 0.92
CA ASP A 97 5.16 8.93 0.76
C ASP A 97 6.00 8.50 -0.43
N ALA A 98 5.92 9.28 -1.50
CA ALA A 98 6.67 9.02 -2.73
C ALA A 98 8.18 8.95 -2.45
N GLY A 99 8.68 9.62 -1.41
CA GLY A 99 10.08 9.65 -1.03
C GLY A 99 10.54 8.47 -0.17
N ASN A 100 9.60 7.66 0.34
CA ASN A 100 9.89 6.54 1.23
C ASN A 100 8.87 5.43 1.05
N LEU A 101 8.98 4.70 -0.06
CA LEU A 101 8.01 3.65 -0.42
C LEU A 101 8.15 2.41 0.48
N ILE A 102 9.36 2.12 0.92
CA ILE A 102 9.75 1.02 1.80
C ILE A 102 11.10 1.35 2.42
N SER A 103 11.40 0.85 3.62
CA SER A 103 12.73 1.03 4.22
C SER A 103 13.75 0.04 3.68
N ASP A 104 15.03 0.41 3.79
CA ASP A 104 16.14 -0.48 3.46
C ASP A 104 16.08 -1.80 4.25
N ALA A 105 15.69 -1.73 5.54
CA ALA A 105 15.52 -2.92 6.36
C ALA A 105 14.38 -3.82 5.85
N ALA A 106 13.23 -3.25 5.50
CA ALA A 106 12.09 -4.02 4.99
C ALA A 106 12.35 -4.62 3.59
N MET A 107 13.20 -3.97 2.79
CA MET A 107 13.62 -4.42 1.45
C MET A 107 14.72 -5.48 1.49
N TYR A 108 15.77 -5.25 2.28
CA TYR A 108 17.03 -6.01 2.22
C TYR A 108 17.26 -6.91 3.44
N THR A 109 16.18 -7.34 4.11
CA THR A 109 16.23 -8.39 5.15
C THR A 109 15.56 -9.65 4.62
N SER A 110 16.35 -10.69 4.37
CA SER A 110 15.87 -12.04 4.05
C SER A 110 15.74 -12.91 5.31
N GLY A 111 15.10 -14.07 5.17
CA GLY A 111 14.88 -15.02 6.26
C GLY A 111 13.69 -14.68 7.16
N THR A 112 12.83 -13.75 6.74
CA THR A 112 11.65 -13.36 7.53
C THR A 112 10.45 -14.28 7.30
N MET A 113 10.48 -15.05 6.20
CA MET A 113 9.52 -16.10 5.90
C MET A 113 10.26 -17.38 5.48
N THR A 114 9.86 -18.51 6.05
CA THR A 114 10.29 -19.83 5.59
C THR A 114 9.58 -20.21 4.28
N ALA A 115 10.16 -21.12 3.49
CA ALA A 115 9.53 -21.64 2.27
C ALA A 115 8.08 -22.13 2.51
N ALA A 116 7.82 -22.79 3.65
CA ALA A 116 6.48 -23.25 4.03
C ALA A 116 5.52 -22.09 4.33
N GLN A 117 5.99 -21.03 4.99
CA GLN A 117 5.17 -19.83 5.23
C GLN A 117 4.85 -19.10 3.93
N ILE A 118 5.80 -19.02 2.99
CA ILE A 118 5.58 -18.45 1.66
C ILE A 118 4.56 -19.27 0.88
N GLN A 119 4.71 -20.60 0.87
CA GLN A 119 3.77 -21.50 0.19
C GLN A 119 2.35 -21.37 0.78
N SER A 120 2.24 -21.29 2.10
CA SER A 120 0.96 -21.09 2.80
C SER A 120 0.34 -19.73 2.44
N PHE A 121 1.17 -18.68 2.36
CA PHE A 121 0.72 -17.36 1.92
C PHE A 121 0.16 -17.37 0.49
N ILE A 122 0.90 -17.96 -0.47
CA ILE A 122 0.46 -18.11 -1.87
C ILE A 122 -0.86 -18.89 -1.94
N THR A 123 -0.93 -20.02 -1.23
CA THR A 123 -2.14 -20.86 -1.19
C THR A 123 -3.35 -20.11 -0.62
N GLY A 124 -3.14 -19.27 0.40
CA GLY A 124 -4.19 -18.46 1.01
C GLY A 124 -4.67 -17.31 0.13
N LYS A 125 -3.82 -16.78 -0.76
CA LYS A 125 -4.16 -15.67 -1.68
C LYS A 125 -4.95 -16.11 -2.91
N ALA A 126 -4.74 -17.34 -3.39
CA ALA A 126 -5.49 -17.93 -4.50
C ALA A 126 -5.94 -19.36 -4.17
N PRO A 127 -6.98 -19.53 -3.32
CA PRO A 127 -7.41 -20.86 -2.88
C PRO A 127 -8.03 -21.69 -4.02
N LYS A 128 -8.57 -21.03 -5.05
CA LYS A 128 -9.12 -21.65 -6.26
C LYS A 128 -8.10 -21.61 -7.38
N CYS A 129 -8.09 -22.67 -8.19
CA CYS A 129 -7.36 -22.73 -9.44
C CYS A 129 -8.25 -23.36 -10.50
N ASP A 130 -8.38 -22.69 -11.63
CA ASP A 130 -9.24 -23.10 -12.72
C ASP A 130 -8.65 -24.32 -13.42
N ARG A 131 -9.56 -25.18 -13.88
CA ARG A 131 -9.19 -26.44 -14.51
C ARG A 131 -8.41 -26.17 -15.79
N GLY A 132 -7.25 -26.81 -15.93
CA GLY A 132 -6.38 -26.68 -17.10
C GLY A 132 -5.22 -25.69 -16.89
N TYR A 133 -5.23 -24.92 -15.81
CA TYR A 133 -4.16 -24.00 -15.46
C TYR A 133 -3.32 -24.51 -14.28
N THR A 134 -2.06 -24.10 -14.23
CA THR A 134 -1.18 -24.33 -13.07
C THR A 134 -1.04 -23.03 -12.31
N CYS A 135 -1.77 -22.86 -11.21
CA CYS A 135 -1.64 -21.66 -10.37
C CYS A 135 -0.36 -21.68 -9.55
N LEU A 136 0.09 -20.50 -9.08
CA LEU A 136 1.33 -20.35 -8.32
C LEU A 136 1.41 -21.27 -7.08
N LYS A 137 0.26 -21.59 -6.47
CA LYS A 137 0.20 -22.53 -5.33
C LYS A 137 0.54 -23.98 -5.68
N ASP A 138 0.29 -24.39 -6.93
CA ASP A 138 0.53 -25.75 -7.43
C ASP A 138 1.78 -25.82 -8.33
N PHE A 139 2.34 -24.65 -8.69
CA PHE A 139 3.53 -24.54 -9.51
C PHE A 139 4.75 -25.22 -8.88
N ALA A 140 5.46 -25.99 -9.69
CA ALA A 140 6.79 -26.47 -9.39
C ALA A 140 7.63 -26.58 -10.66
N GLN A 141 8.94 -26.37 -10.55
CA GLN A 141 9.89 -26.51 -11.65
C GLN A 141 11.21 -27.13 -11.18
N ARG A 142 11.95 -27.73 -12.10
CA ARG A 142 13.38 -28.01 -11.90
C ARG A 142 14.14 -26.69 -11.87
N THR A 143 15.15 -26.59 -11.01
CA THR A 143 15.96 -25.37 -10.86
C THR A 143 17.44 -25.67 -10.99
N ALA A 144 18.19 -24.70 -11.49
CA ALA A 144 19.65 -24.77 -11.59
C ALA A 144 20.33 -24.15 -10.36
N THR A 145 21.53 -24.62 -10.04
CA THR A 145 22.37 -23.94 -9.04
C THR A 145 22.90 -22.62 -9.61
N LYS A 146 22.72 -21.52 -8.86
CA LYS A 146 23.28 -20.20 -9.21
C LYS A 146 24.35 -19.83 -8.19
N LYS A 147 25.59 -19.68 -8.68
CA LYS A 147 26.75 -19.35 -7.85
C LYS A 147 26.60 -17.95 -7.24
N ALA A 148 27.20 -17.76 -6.08
CA ALA A 148 27.27 -16.46 -5.45
C ALA A 148 28.06 -15.46 -6.31
N ASP A 149 27.64 -14.20 -6.27
CA ASP A 149 28.28 -13.05 -6.90
C ASP A 149 28.25 -11.82 -5.97
N ALA A 150 28.57 -10.63 -6.48
CA ALA A 150 28.63 -9.38 -5.71
C ALA A 150 27.26 -8.89 -5.21
N TYR A 151 26.17 -9.31 -5.86
CA TYR A 151 24.80 -8.88 -5.58
C TYR A 151 24.05 -9.96 -4.81
N CYS A 152 24.14 -11.21 -5.26
CA CYS A 152 23.65 -12.39 -4.58
C CYS A 152 24.79 -13.18 -3.96
N THR A 153 25.12 -12.86 -2.72
CA THR A 153 26.35 -13.31 -2.04
C THR A 153 26.28 -14.74 -1.50
N GLN A 154 25.12 -15.41 -1.57
CA GLN A 154 25.02 -16.84 -1.26
C GLN A 154 24.61 -17.63 -2.49
N THR A 155 25.04 -18.89 -2.55
CA THR A 155 24.71 -19.78 -3.68
C THR A 155 23.26 -20.26 -3.56
N TYR A 156 22.48 -20.09 -4.61
CA TYR A 156 21.21 -20.80 -4.77
C TYR A 156 21.53 -22.24 -5.16
N GLN A 157 21.18 -23.22 -4.34
CA GLN A 157 21.32 -24.63 -4.69
C GLN A 157 20.07 -25.13 -5.42
N GLY A 158 20.24 -25.57 -6.67
CA GLY A 158 19.18 -26.12 -7.51
C GLY A 158 18.66 -27.46 -6.99
N ALA A 159 17.47 -27.85 -7.44
CA ALA A 159 16.89 -29.16 -7.17
C ALA A 159 16.02 -29.63 -8.34
N SER A 160 15.70 -30.93 -8.37
CA SER A 160 14.92 -31.55 -9.45
C SER A 160 13.47 -31.05 -9.53
N ARG A 161 12.90 -30.58 -8.41
CA ARG A 161 11.54 -30.06 -8.36
C ARG A 161 11.34 -29.16 -7.14
N GLU A 162 11.06 -27.88 -7.35
CA GLU A 162 10.85 -26.90 -6.30
C GLU A 162 9.55 -26.14 -6.48
N SER A 163 8.80 -25.95 -5.39
CA SER A 163 7.62 -25.09 -5.39
C SER A 163 7.99 -23.61 -5.52
N ALA A 164 7.03 -22.78 -5.95
CA ALA A 164 7.21 -21.33 -5.98
C ALA A 164 7.69 -20.76 -4.63
N GLY A 165 7.13 -21.23 -3.51
CA GLY A 165 7.56 -20.80 -2.18
C GLY A 165 9.01 -21.17 -1.83
N THR A 166 9.48 -22.32 -2.32
CA THR A 166 10.87 -22.75 -2.13
C THR A 166 11.83 -21.87 -2.94
N ILE A 167 11.48 -21.60 -4.20
CA ILE A 167 12.28 -20.75 -5.10
C ILE A 167 12.42 -19.34 -4.53
N ILE A 168 11.30 -18.72 -4.12
CA ILE A 168 11.32 -17.38 -3.51
C ILE A 168 12.19 -17.35 -2.24
N SER A 169 12.06 -18.35 -1.35
CA SER A 169 12.87 -18.43 -0.13
C SER A 169 14.37 -18.56 -0.42
N LYS A 170 14.74 -19.42 -1.39
CA LYS A 170 16.14 -19.62 -1.77
C LYS A 170 16.73 -18.40 -2.46
N VAL A 171 16.00 -17.75 -3.37
CA VAL A 171 16.43 -16.49 -4.01
C VAL A 171 16.60 -15.39 -2.96
N SER A 172 15.63 -15.24 -2.06
CA SER A 172 15.69 -14.25 -0.98
C SER A 172 16.96 -14.38 -0.14
N ARG A 173 17.32 -15.62 0.24
CA ARG A 173 18.57 -15.91 0.97
C ARG A 173 19.82 -15.67 0.13
N ALA A 174 19.81 -16.11 -1.13
CA ALA A 174 20.91 -15.89 -2.07
C ALA A 174 21.25 -14.40 -2.22
N CYS A 175 20.21 -13.57 -2.38
CA CYS A 175 20.33 -12.17 -2.73
C CYS A 175 20.18 -11.20 -1.57
N GLY A 176 19.81 -11.63 -0.37
CA GLY A 176 19.55 -10.72 0.75
C GLY A 176 18.42 -9.72 0.46
N VAL A 177 17.39 -10.16 -0.26
CA VAL A 177 16.17 -9.37 -0.55
C VAL A 177 14.98 -10.04 0.11
N SER A 178 14.08 -9.27 0.71
CA SER A 178 12.94 -9.77 1.49
C SER A 178 11.99 -10.65 0.67
N GLU A 179 11.58 -11.78 1.25
CA GLU A 179 10.57 -12.68 0.64
C GLU A 179 9.26 -11.93 0.35
N LYS A 180 8.88 -11.02 1.25
CA LYS A 180 7.68 -10.19 1.14
C LYS A 180 7.74 -9.24 -0.05
N VAL A 181 8.92 -8.68 -0.32
CA VAL A 181 9.13 -7.83 -1.50
C VAL A 181 8.99 -8.65 -2.77
N LEU A 182 9.62 -9.83 -2.84
CA LEU A 182 9.55 -10.67 -4.04
C LEU A 182 8.11 -11.10 -4.35
N LEU A 183 7.31 -11.42 -3.33
CA LEU A 183 5.87 -11.70 -3.49
C LEU A 183 5.09 -10.49 -4.02
N VAL A 184 5.33 -9.29 -3.50
CA VAL A 184 4.66 -8.07 -3.96
C VAL A 184 5.05 -7.71 -5.38
N MET A 185 6.33 -7.85 -5.72
CA MET A 185 6.82 -7.63 -7.08
C MET A 185 6.16 -8.61 -8.04
N LEU A 186 6.13 -9.91 -7.71
CA LEU A 186 5.47 -10.94 -8.52
C LEU A 186 3.99 -10.59 -8.81
N GLN A 187 3.27 -10.09 -7.81
CA GLN A 187 1.90 -9.62 -7.99
C GLN A 187 1.80 -8.39 -8.87
N LYS A 188 2.67 -7.41 -8.64
CA LYS A 188 2.67 -6.15 -9.38
C LYS A 188 2.98 -6.36 -10.86
N GLU A 189 3.86 -7.29 -11.18
CA GLU A 189 4.33 -7.52 -12.55
C GLU A 189 3.41 -8.45 -13.35
N GLN A 190 2.91 -9.53 -12.72
CA GLN A 190 2.14 -10.55 -13.45
C GLN A 190 0.82 -10.97 -12.78
N GLY A 191 0.43 -10.36 -11.65
CA GLY A 191 -0.78 -10.76 -10.90
C GLY A 191 -0.73 -12.18 -10.33
N LEU A 192 0.43 -12.86 -10.41
CA LEU A 192 0.57 -14.31 -10.24
C LEU A 192 0.22 -14.82 -8.84
N VAL A 193 0.28 -13.97 -7.80
CA VAL A 193 0.01 -14.40 -6.42
C VAL A 193 -1.48 -14.62 -6.18
N THR A 194 -2.34 -13.86 -6.85
CA THR A 194 -3.81 -13.97 -6.73
C THR A 194 -4.47 -14.63 -7.95
N HIS A 195 -3.72 -14.92 -9.01
CA HIS A 195 -4.25 -15.47 -10.27
C HIS A 195 -4.80 -16.89 -10.12
N HIS A 196 -6.04 -17.14 -10.54
CA HIS A 196 -6.66 -18.47 -10.53
C HIS A 196 -6.56 -19.22 -11.88
N TRP A 197 -6.04 -18.59 -12.93
CA TRP A 197 -5.96 -19.16 -14.28
C TRP A 197 -4.75 -18.65 -15.10
N PRO A 198 -3.52 -18.66 -14.55
CA PRO A 198 -2.40 -18.01 -15.19
C PRO A 198 -1.96 -18.75 -16.46
N SER A 199 -1.81 -18.00 -17.55
CA SER A 199 -1.10 -18.49 -18.74
C SER A 199 0.36 -18.79 -18.42
N ASP A 200 0.91 -19.75 -19.14
CA ASP A 200 2.28 -20.25 -18.95
C ASP A 200 3.36 -19.17 -19.07
N TRP A 201 3.24 -18.30 -20.09
CA TRP A 201 4.20 -17.23 -20.36
C TRP A 201 4.39 -16.28 -19.18
N ARG A 202 3.38 -16.17 -18.29
CA ARG A 202 3.51 -15.37 -17.07
C ARG A 202 4.62 -15.89 -16.16
N TYR A 203 4.92 -17.20 -16.18
CA TYR A 203 6.05 -17.77 -15.45
C TYR A 203 7.39 -17.44 -16.09
N ASP A 204 7.45 -17.31 -17.42
CA ASP A 204 8.65 -16.96 -18.15
C ASP A 204 9.08 -15.50 -17.93
N ILE A 205 8.11 -14.62 -17.73
CA ILE A 205 8.35 -13.20 -17.48
C ILE A 205 7.75 -12.73 -16.14
N ALA A 206 7.79 -13.63 -15.14
CA ALA A 206 7.17 -13.49 -13.81
C ALA A 206 7.44 -12.16 -13.10
N MET A 207 8.61 -11.57 -13.35
CA MET A 207 9.02 -10.31 -12.71
C MET A 207 9.19 -9.19 -13.74
N GLY A 208 8.92 -9.41 -15.03
CA GLY A 208 9.19 -8.42 -16.08
C GLY A 208 10.68 -8.10 -16.26
N TYR A 209 11.59 -8.94 -15.74
CA TYR A 209 13.02 -8.69 -15.88
C TYR A 209 13.45 -8.94 -17.32
N ALA A 210 14.20 -7.97 -17.88
CA ALA A 210 14.63 -7.94 -19.28
C ALA A 210 13.48 -7.95 -20.31
N CYS A 211 12.35 -7.34 -19.94
CA CYS A 211 11.22 -7.04 -20.81
C CYS A 211 11.13 -5.53 -21.07
N PRO A 212 11.89 -4.99 -22.04
CA PRO A 212 11.83 -3.57 -22.36
C PRO A 212 10.48 -3.19 -23.00
N ASP A 213 9.98 -2.00 -22.67
CA ASP A 213 8.77 -1.46 -23.29
C ASP A 213 8.94 -1.36 -24.82
N GLY A 214 7.99 -1.92 -25.57
CA GLY A 214 7.95 -1.85 -27.04
C GLY A 214 8.92 -2.80 -27.77
N ALA A 215 9.53 -3.75 -27.06
CA ALA A 215 10.37 -4.80 -27.65
C ALA A 215 10.12 -6.17 -26.99
N ALA A 216 10.59 -7.23 -27.65
CA ALA A 216 10.49 -8.58 -27.09
C ALA A 216 11.34 -8.72 -25.82
N CYS A 217 10.85 -9.52 -24.88
CA CYS A 217 11.62 -9.89 -23.71
C CYS A 217 12.81 -10.76 -24.11
N ASP A 218 13.91 -10.62 -23.37
CA ASP A 218 15.12 -11.39 -23.61
C ASP A 218 14.98 -12.82 -23.06
N GLU A 219 14.84 -13.78 -23.98
CA GLU A 219 14.56 -15.20 -23.70
C GLU A 219 15.62 -15.85 -22.79
N ARG A 220 16.84 -15.28 -22.73
CA ARG A 220 17.91 -15.75 -21.82
C ARG A 220 17.50 -15.69 -20.35
N TYR A 221 16.49 -14.89 -20.01
CA TYR A 221 16.00 -14.72 -18.64
C TYR A 221 14.63 -15.38 -18.41
N PHE A 222 14.14 -16.18 -19.35
CA PHE A 222 12.88 -16.92 -19.18
C PHE A 222 12.97 -17.98 -18.08
N GLY A 223 11.81 -18.41 -17.59
CA GLY A 223 11.62 -19.30 -16.46
C GLY A 223 11.52 -18.58 -15.11
N PHE A 224 10.61 -19.09 -14.27
CA PHE A 224 10.26 -18.46 -12.98
C PHE A 224 11.46 -18.31 -12.05
N GLN A 225 12.41 -19.27 -12.05
CA GLN A 225 13.61 -19.16 -11.19
C GLN A 225 14.49 -17.98 -11.64
N ASN A 226 14.70 -17.84 -12.94
CA ASN A 226 15.53 -16.79 -13.52
C ASN A 226 14.91 -15.43 -13.26
N GLN A 227 13.62 -15.28 -13.50
CA GLN A 227 12.89 -14.04 -13.25
C GLN A 227 12.99 -13.59 -11.79
N VAL A 228 12.69 -14.49 -10.84
CA VAL A 228 12.76 -14.16 -9.41
C VAL A 228 14.20 -13.86 -8.97
N TYR A 229 15.17 -14.65 -9.42
CA TYR A 229 16.59 -14.43 -9.10
C TYR A 229 17.11 -13.10 -9.66
N MET A 230 16.83 -12.81 -10.93
CA MET A 230 17.32 -11.59 -11.59
C MET A 230 16.65 -10.34 -11.04
N ALA A 231 15.38 -10.38 -10.69
CA ALA A 231 14.73 -9.27 -9.99
C ALA A 231 15.41 -8.98 -8.64
N ALA A 232 15.70 -10.01 -7.84
CA ALA A 232 16.38 -9.85 -6.56
C ALA A 232 17.83 -9.34 -6.72
N HIS A 233 18.56 -9.91 -7.67
CA HIS A 233 19.91 -9.48 -8.06
C HIS A 233 19.91 -8.02 -8.49
N GLN A 234 18.95 -7.61 -9.32
CA GLN A 234 18.85 -6.24 -9.83
C GLN A 234 18.49 -5.23 -8.72
N LEU A 235 17.61 -5.59 -7.78
CA LEU A 235 17.32 -4.78 -6.59
C LEU A 235 18.55 -4.55 -5.72
N GLN A 236 19.44 -5.54 -5.60
CA GLN A 236 20.75 -5.38 -4.95
C GLN A 236 21.66 -4.46 -5.75
N ARG A 237 21.77 -4.68 -7.06
CA ARG A 237 22.59 -3.88 -7.97
C ARG A 237 22.24 -2.39 -7.91
N TYR A 238 20.96 -2.05 -7.94
CA TYR A 238 20.47 -0.67 -7.80
C TYR A 238 20.96 0.05 -6.54
N SER A 239 21.28 -0.69 -5.47
CA SER A 239 21.69 -0.13 -4.17
C SER A 239 23.21 -0.07 -3.98
N LYS A 240 23.97 -0.75 -4.85
CA LYS A 240 25.42 -0.98 -4.74
C LYS A 240 26.21 -0.30 -5.86
N ASP A 241 25.72 -0.32 -7.10
CA ASP A 241 26.42 0.22 -8.25
C ASP A 241 26.30 1.75 -8.31
N SER A 242 27.42 2.44 -8.54
CA SER A 242 27.46 3.89 -8.73
C SER A 242 26.82 4.36 -10.03
N PHE A 243 26.57 3.44 -10.98
CA PHE A 243 25.85 3.71 -12.23
C PHE A 243 24.43 4.23 -11.98
N PHE A 244 23.76 3.73 -10.93
CA PHE A 244 22.38 4.10 -10.60
C PHE A 244 22.37 5.35 -9.72
N ASN A 245 22.52 6.51 -10.36
CA ASN A 245 22.63 7.81 -9.68
C ASN A 245 21.53 8.83 -10.02
N TRP A 246 20.53 8.48 -10.84
CA TRP A 246 19.47 9.40 -11.29
C TRP A 246 18.47 9.78 -10.18
N TYR A 247 18.34 8.95 -9.14
CA TYR A 247 17.53 9.21 -7.95
C TYR A 247 18.40 9.18 -6.68
N PRO A 248 19.25 10.22 -6.47
CA PRO A 248 20.21 10.24 -5.38
C PRO A 248 19.52 10.32 -4.01
N VAL A 249 19.90 9.40 -3.11
CA VAL A 249 19.41 9.35 -1.73
C VAL A 249 19.74 10.65 -0.98
N GLY A 250 18.78 11.14 -0.21
CA GLY A 250 18.83 12.37 0.58
C GLY A 250 18.47 13.65 -0.20
N LYS A 251 18.31 13.57 -1.53
CA LYS A 251 18.02 14.72 -2.40
C LYS A 251 16.61 14.66 -2.98
N THR A 252 16.14 15.80 -3.45
CA THR A 252 14.88 15.91 -4.20
C THR A 252 15.14 15.73 -5.68
N SER A 253 14.44 14.78 -6.32
CA SER A 253 14.43 14.57 -7.76
C SER A 253 13.05 14.89 -8.34
N GLN A 254 13.01 15.31 -9.59
CA GLN A 254 11.75 15.45 -10.34
C GLN A 254 11.39 14.11 -10.97
N VAL A 255 10.51 13.36 -10.32
CA VAL A 255 10.09 12.04 -10.80
C VAL A 255 8.89 12.22 -11.73
N ARG A 256 8.86 11.55 -12.89
CA ARG A 256 7.75 11.67 -13.84
C ARG A 256 6.47 11.02 -13.29
N TRP A 257 5.32 11.55 -13.68
CA TRP A 257 4.03 10.95 -13.36
C TRP A 257 3.65 9.81 -14.31
N HIS A 258 4.21 9.79 -15.52
CA HIS A 258 3.86 8.87 -16.61
C HIS A 258 5.00 8.79 -17.65
N PRO A 259 5.09 7.71 -18.47
CA PRO A 259 6.02 7.65 -19.60
C PRO A 259 5.88 8.81 -20.59
N ASP A 260 4.64 9.23 -20.86
CA ASP A 260 4.35 10.43 -21.64
C ASP A 260 4.90 11.68 -20.94
N ALA A 261 5.90 12.30 -21.56
CA ALA A 261 6.55 13.49 -21.05
C ALA A 261 5.58 14.69 -20.90
N SER A 262 4.46 14.71 -21.64
CA SER A 262 3.45 15.76 -21.53
C SER A 262 2.74 15.79 -20.16
N CYS A 263 2.75 14.66 -19.44
CA CYS A 263 2.21 14.55 -18.08
C CYS A 263 3.08 15.23 -17.03
N GLY A 264 4.33 15.56 -17.36
CA GLY A 264 5.24 16.26 -16.47
C GLY A 264 5.77 15.39 -15.31
N SER A 265 6.24 16.07 -14.27
CA SER A 265 6.90 15.48 -13.12
C SER A 265 6.57 16.26 -11.84
N GLY A 266 6.99 15.71 -10.70
CA GLY A 266 6.84 16.35 -9.39
C GLY A 266 8.03 16.09 -8.47
N PRO A 267 8.25 16.95 -7.46
CA PRO A 267 9.38 16.81 -6.55
C PRO A 267 9.18 15.63 -5.58
N VAL A 268 10.16 14.73 -5.53
CA VAL A 268 10.22 13.61 -4.57
C VAL A 268 11.57 13.64 -3.86
N ARG A 269 11.56 13.76 -2.53
CA ARG A 269 12.78 13.60 -1.73
C ARG A 269 13.05 12.12 -1.50
N ILE A 270 14.04 11.56 -2.19
CA ILE A 270 14.39 10.13 -2.09
C ILE A 270 15.08 9.88 -0.75
N GLN A 271 14.43 9.17 0.17
CA GLN A 271 14.91 9.06 1.57
C GLN A 271 15.87 7.89 1.81
N ASN A 272 15.81 6.83 1.01
CA ASN A 272 16.60 5.61 1.21
C ASN A 272 16.87 4.86 -0.09
N LYS A 273 17.76 3.85 -0.03
CA LYS A 273 18.21 3.10 -1.21
C LYS A 273 17.11 2.22 -1.79
N ALA A 274 16.28 1.63 -0.94
CA ALA A 274 15.18 0.77 -1.37
C ALA A 274 14.12 1.54 -2.17
N THR A 275 13.81 2.77 -1.77
CA THR A 275 12.93 3.65 -2.53
C THR A 275 13.55 4.05 -3.85
N ALA A 276 14.86 4.36 -3.88
CA ALA A 276 15.56 4.61 -5.14
C ALA A 276 15.50 3.39 -6.07
N ALA A 277 15.73 2.18 -5.54
CA ALA A 277 15.65 0.92 -6.29
C ALA A 277 14.27 0.68 -6.91
N LEU A 278 13.18 0.99 -6.21
CA LEU A 278 11.82 0.90 -6.76
C LEU A 278 11.57 1.90 -7.90
N TYR A 279 12.15 3.11 -7.83
CA TYR A 279 12.10 4.05 -8.95
C TYR A 279 13.02 3.67 -10.12
N TYR A 280 14.11 2.93 -9.89
CA TYR A 280 14.88 2.36 -11.00
C TYR A 280 14.14 1.20 -11.66
N TYR A 281 13.35 0.44 -10.90
CA TYR A 281 12.55 -0.65 -11.40
C TYR A 281 11.30 -0.16 -12.15
N THR A 282 10.53 0.75 -11.54
CA THR A 282 9.33 1.36 -12.12
C THR A 282 9.40 2.88 -11.99
N PRO A 283 9.83 3.61 -13.04
CA PRO A 283 10.32 4.99 -12.94
C PRO A 283 9.22 6.07 -12.95
N TYR A 284 8.09 5.80 -12.30
CA TYR A 284 6.97 6.75 -12.21
C TYR A 284 6.41 6.85 -10.79
N GLN A 285 6.17 8.08 -10.35
CA GLN A 285 5.42 8.33 -9.11
C GLN A 285 3.91 8.42 -9.41
N PRO A 286 3.05 7.98 -8.48
CA PRO A 286 1.60 8.06 -8.66
C PRO A 286 1.09 9.48 -8.48
N ASN A 287 0.22 9.94 -9.37
CA ASN A 287 -0.41 11.25 -9.25
C ASN A 287 -1.59 11.20 -8.26
N ARG A 288 -2.20 12.36 -7.98
CA ARG A 288 -3.33 12.45 -7.03
C ARG A 288 -4.49 11.53 -7.40
N ALA A 289 -4.75 11.35 -8.70
CA ALA A 289 -5.87 10.53 -9.17
C ALA A 289 -5.60 9.03 -8.96
N SER A 290 -4.38 8.55 -9.26
CA SER A 290 -4.04 7.14 -9.01
C SER A 290 -3.93 6.80 -7.52
N LEU A 291 -3.55 7.77 -6.67
CA LEU A 291 -3.62 7.62 -5.21
C LEU A 291 -5.07 7.57 -4.70
N ALA A 292 -5.98 8.39 -5.25
CA ALA A 292 -7.39 8.39 -4.85
C ALA A 292 -8.13 7.10 -5.25
N ALA A 293 -7.63 6.39 -6.28
CA ALA A 293 -8.30 5.22 -6.84
C ALA A 293 -8.21 3.94 -5.99
N GLY A 294 -7.51 3.94 -4.85
CA GLY A 294 -7.47 2.76 -3.97
C GLY A 294 -6.72 1.61 -4.64
N TYR A 295 -7.41 0.54 -5.05
CA TYR A 295 -6.88 -0.51 -5.96
C TYR A 295 -7.26 -0.29 -7.43
N ALA A 296 -8.30 0.47 -7.71
CA ALA A 296 -8.88 0.65 -9.04
C ALA A 296 -8.01 1.50 -9.98
N ALA A 297 -8.37 1.47 -11.26
CA ALA A 297 -7.88 2.41 -12.25
C ALA A 297 -8.54 3.79 -12.10
N SER A 298 -7.78 4.83 -12.40
CA SER A 298 -8.24 6.21 -12.58
C SER A 298 -8.51 6.47 -14.07
N ASN A 299 -9.43 7.38 -14.36
CA ASN A 299 -9.66 7.89 -15.72
C ASN A 299 -8.65 8.98 -16.14
N ASP A 300 -7.68 9.30 -15.28
CA ASP A 300 -6.61 10.24 -15.59
C ASP A 300 -5.53 9.58 -16.44
N ARG A 301 -5.32 10.08 -17.66
CA ARG A 301 -4.30 9.57 -18.60
C ARG A 301 -2.85 9.68 -18.09
N CYS A 302 -2.62 10.48 -17.06
CA CYS A 302 -1.30 10.68 -16.45
C CYS A 302 -1.13 9.87 -15.15
N ALA A 303 -2.06 8.98 -14.84
CA ALA A 303 -1.98 8.07 -13.71
C ALA A 303 -0.95 6.96 -13.97
N SER A 304 -0.05 6.75 -13.01
CA SER A 304 0.82 5.57 -12.96
C SER A 304 0.53 4.76 -11.69
N TYR A 305 0.64 3.43 -11.81
CA TYR A 305 0.23 2.49 -10.77
C TYR A 305 1.38 1.70 -10.15
N GLY A 306 2.54 1.54 -10.81
CA GLY A 306 3.60 0.64 -10.36
C GLY A 306 3.99 0.81 -8.88
N ASN A 307 4.57 1.96 -8.52
CA ASN A 307 4.99 2.21 -7.12
C ASN A 307 3.82 2.32 -6.13
N ARG A 308 2.64 2.75 -6.58
CA ARG A 308 1.40 2.77 -5.79
C ARG A 308 0.91 1.36 -5.47
N ASN A 309 0.86 0.48 -6.45
CA ASN A 309 0.48 -0.92 -6.32
C ASN A 309 1.47 -1.67 -5.44
N PHE A 310 2.78 -1.44 -5.60
CA PHE A 310 3.79 -1.99 -4.69
C PHE A 310 3.48 -1.63 -3.23
N TYR A 311 3.27 -0.33 -2.95
CA TYR A 311 2.96 0.12 -1.60
C TYR A 311 1.65 -0.48 -1.08
N ASN A 312 0.60 -0.49 -1.88
CA ASN A 312 -0.69 -1.08 -1.53
C ASN A 312 -0.59 -2.57 -1.19
N TYR A 313 -0.04 -3.38 -2.09
CA TYR A 313 0.11 -4.82 -1.84
C TYR A 313 1.00 -5.09 -0.63
N TYR A 314 2.12 -4.37 -0.47
CA TYR A 314 2.98 -4.57 0.69
C TYR A 314 2.25 -4.24 2.00
N THR A 315 1.57 -3.10 2.04
CA THR A 315 0.87 -2.65 3.26
C THR A 315 -0.33 -3.52 3.61
N ASP A 316 -1.13 -3.91 2.62
CA ASP A 316 -2.25 -4.82 2.79
C ASP A 316 -1.78 -6.21 3.28
N TRP A 317 -0.70 -6.74 2.71
CA TRP A 317 -0.30 -8.13 2.98
C TRP A 317 0.56 -8.28 4.23
N PHE A 318 1.39 -7.29 4.52
CA PHE A 318 2.46 -7.42 5.50
C PHE A 318 2.54 -6.27 6.52
N GLY A 319 1.69 -5.25 6.39
CA GLY A 319 1.72 -4.04 7.21
C GLY A 319 2.73 -2.99 6.70
N PRO A 320 3.02 -1.94 7.50
CA PRO A 320 3.79 -0.77 7.06
C PRO A 320 5.14 -1.11 6.42
N SER A 321 5.39 -0.58 5.22
CA SER A 321 6.61 -0.81 4.44
C SER A 321 7.84 -0.06 4.94
N ARG A 322 7.67 1.02 5.73
CA ARG A 322 8.76 1.90 6.14
C ARG A 322 9.61 1.41 7.30
N GLY A 323 9.40 0.19 7.79
CA GLY A 323 10.15 -0.32 8.95
C GLY A 323 10.25 0.71 10.08
N GLY A 324 9.17 1.44 10.34
CA GLY A 324 8.92 1.86 11.72
C GLY A 324 8.50 0.58 12.38
N GLY A 325 9.35 0.03 13.25
CA GLY A 325 9.20 -1.30 13.80
C GLY A 325 7.73 -1.61 14.06
N GLY A 326 7.29 -2.78 13.57
CA GLY A 326 6.33 -3.54 14.36
C GLY A 326 6.83 -3.40 15.79
N PRO A 327 6.01 -2.78 16.65
CA PRO A 327 6.53 -2.03 17.78
C PRO A 327 7.51 -2.91 18.56
N LYS A 328 8.67 -2.35 18.95
CA LYS A 328 9.75 -3.14 19.54
C LYS A 328 9.23 -3.72 20.84
N ALA A 329 8.73 -4.94 20.73
CA ALA A 329 8.23 -5.69 21.83
C ALA A 329 9.35 -5.77 22.88
N ASP A 330 9.01 -5.54 24.14
CA ASP A 330 9.92 -5.92 25.21
C ASP A 330 10.05 -7.46 25.25
N SER A 331 10.80 -7.98 26.23
CA SER A 331 10.94 -9.43 26.44
C SER A 331 9.62 -10.18 26.65
N SER A 332 8.49 -9.49 26.87
CA SER A 332 7.15 -10.06 26.99
C SER A 332 6.35 -10.09 25.67
N GLY A 333 6.90 -9.53 24.58
CA GLY A 333 6.21 -9.44 23.31
C GLY A 333 5.30 -8.22 23.17
N THR A 334 5.24 -7.33 24.18
CA THR A 334 4.22 -6.27 24.27
C THR A 334 4.74 -4.90 23.88
N VAL A 335 3.80 -4.03 23.52
CA VAL A 335 4.05 -2.72 22.93
C VAL A 335 3.08 -1.68 23.47
N ALA A 336 3.53 -0.44 23.56
CA ALA A 336 2.71 0.62 24.11
C ALA A 336 1.63 1.07 23.10
N VAL A 337 0.43 1.37 23.60
CA VAL A 337 -0.62 2.04 22.83
C VAL A 337 -0.47 3.55 23.02
N HIS A 338 -0.22 4.23 21.92
CA HIS A 338 -0.15 5.67 21.81
C HIS A 338 -1.56 6.27 21.78
N ARG A 339 -1.79 7.29 22.61
CA ARG A 339 -3.06 8.03 22.70
C ARG A 339 -2.89 9.43 22.12
N PHE A 340 -3.84 9.82 21.30
CA PHE A 340 -3.95 11.16 20.73
C PHE A 340 -5.31 11.75 21.02
N TRP A 341 -5.34 13.07 21.19
CA TRP A 341 -6.55 13.84 21.40
C TRP A 341 -6.66 14.95 20.37
N SER A 342 -7.88 15.27 19.94
CA SER A 342 -8.14 16.41 19.08
C SER A 342 -9.32 17.24 19.55
N SER A 343 -9.07 18.53 19.77
CA SER A 343 -10.13 19.54 19.89
C SER A 343 -10.78 19.91 18.55
N LYS A 344 -10.12 19.59 17.42
CA LYS A 344 -10.63 19.88 16.07
C LYS A 344 -11.65 18.85 15.61
N PHE A 345 -11.61 17.65 16.18
CA PHE A 345 -12.54 16.56 15.91
C PHE A 345 -13.46 16.30 17.10
N ASP A 346 -14.00 17.37 17.69
CA ASP A 346 -15.00 17.31 18.76
C ASP A 346 -14.64 16.34 19.91
N ASN A 347 -13.42 16.49 20.46
CA ASN A 347 -12.93 15.68 21.58
C ASN A 347 -12.65 14.20 21.21
N ALA A 348 -12.37 13.92 19.94
CA ALA A 348 -11.98 12.58 19.49
C ALA A 348 -10.65 12.15 20.11
N HIS A 349 -10.60 10.86 20.45
CA HIS A 349 -9.38 10.18 20.81
C HIS A 349 -9.03 9.14 19.76
N PHE A 350 -7.73 8.97 19.54
CA PHE A 350 -7.19 7.94 18.67
C PHE A 350 -6.15 7.10 19.41
N TYR A 351 -6.23 5.78 19.23
CA TYR A 351 -5.40 4.81 19.92
C TYR A 351 -4.70 3.92 18.90
N THR A 352 -3.36 3.85 18.98
CA THR A 352 -2.59 2.98 18.10
C THR A 352 -1.43 2.31 18.80
N ALA A 353 -1.28 1.00 18.56
CA ALA A 353 -0.06 0.27 18.90
C ALA A 353 1.04 0.46 17.84
N ASN A 354 0.71 1.02 16.67
CA ASN A 354 1.64 1.22 15.57
C ASN A 354 2.47 2.48 15.81
N ALA A 355 3.74 2.27 16.20
CA ALA A 355 4.68 3.36 16.47
C ALA A 355 4.90 4.27 15.24
N ALA A 356 4.82 3.73 14.02
CA ALA A 356 4.96 4.53 12.80
C ALA A 356 3.74 5.42 12.55
N GLU A 357 2.53 4.92 12.82
CA GLU A 357 1.28 5.69 12.75
C GLU A 357 1.30 6.82 13.80
N ALA A 358 1.73 6.49 15.02
CA ALA A 358 1.90 7.49 16.08
C ALA A 358 2.93 8.56 15.69
N ASP A 359 4.10 8.15 15.20
CA ASP A 359 5.14 9.08 14.78
C ASP A 359 4.72 9.95 13.58
N ALA A 360 3.95 9.39 12.63
CA ALA A 360 3.39 10.15 11.51
C ALA A 360 2.45 11.23 12.03
N LEU A 361 1.45 10.87 12.84
CA LEU A 361 0.50 11.83 13.42
C LEU A 361 1.22 12.96 14.17
N ARG A 362 2.23 12.63 14.99
CA ARG A 362 3.04 13.61 15.72
C ARG A 362 3.80 14.59 14.82
N ARG A 363 4.24 14.15 13.64
CA ARG A 363 5.06 14.95 12.73
C ARG A 363 4.23 15.74 11.72
N THR A 364 3.12 15.16 11.25
CA THR A 364 2.47 15.63 10.02
C THR A 364 1.08 16.20 10.23
N ASP A 365 0.39 15.89 11.34
CA ASP A 365 -0.98 16.37 11.56
C ASP A 365 -1.08 17.26 12.82
N PRO A 366 -1.12 18.59 12.65
CA PRO A 366 -1.22 19.52 13.78
C PRO A 366 -2.58 19.47 14.48
N ASN A 367 -3.58 18.75 13.96
CA ASN A 367 -4.88 18.60 14.60
C ASN A 367 -4.87 17.56 15.73
N TRP A 368 -3.82 16.74 15.84
CA TRP A 368 -3.69 15.73 16.89
C TRP A 368 -2.64 16.13 17.92
N THR A 369 -3.07 16.15 19.18
CA THR A 369 -2.18 16.31 20.35
C THR A 369 -1.82 14.93 20.87
N TYR A 370 -0.53 14.64 20.97
CA TYR A 370 -0.05 13.39 21.55
C TYR A 370 -0.13 13.45 23.09
N GLU A 371 -0.86 12.49 23.68
CA GLU A 371 -1.10 12.44 25.13
C GLU A 371 -0.22 11.41 25.86
N GLY A 372 0.61 10.68 25.13
CA GLY A 372 1.50 9.66 25.69
C GLY A 372 1.00 8.24 25.46
N THR A 373 1.40 7.34 26.35
CA THR A 373 1.06 5.91 26.31
C THR A 373 0.39 5.49 27.60
N ASP A 374 -0.73 4.80 27.52
CA ASP A 374 -1.57 4.49 28.67
C ASP A 374 -1.56 2.99 29.05
N PHE A 375 -1.48 2.11 28.06
CA PHE A 375 -1.41 0.66 28.29
C PHE A 375 -0.59 -0.05 27.23
N ARG A 376 -0.32 -1.34 27.47
CA ARG A 376 0.44 -2.20 26.55
C ARG A 376 -0.46 -3.27 25.94
N VAL A 377 -0.10 -3.73 24.75
CA VAL A 377 -0.83 -4.75 23.97
C VAL A 377 0.16 -5.62 23.20
N TRP A 378 -0.29 -6.73 22.63
CA TRP A 378 0.48 -7.44 21.61
C TRP A 378 0.13 -6.89 20.23
N PRO A 379 1.11 -6.66 19.35
CA PRO A 379 0.81 -6.22 18.00
C PRO A 379 0.05 -7.32 17.24
N ALA A 380 -0.94 -6.91 16.44
CA ALA A 380 -1.57 -7.81 15.49
C ALA A 380 -0.58 -8.14 14.36
N SER A 381 -0.64 -9.37 13.84
CA SER A 381 0.20 -9.82 12.73
C SER A 381 -0.67 -10.54 11.71
N ASN A 382 -0.52 -10.19 10.43
CA ASN A 382 -1.31 -10.75 9.32
C ASN A 382 -2.83 -10.67 9.57
N GLY A 383 -3.32 -9.54 10.10
CA GLY A 383 -4.74 -9.34 10.43
C GLY A 383 -5.27 -10.18 11.60
N GLY A 384 -4.39 -10.89 12.33
CA GLY A 384 -4.76 -11.80 13.40
C GLY A 384 -3.96 -11.59 14.68
N CYS A 385 -4.38 -12.34 15.71
CA CYS A 385 -3.76 -12.35 17.02
C CYS A 385 -3.03 -13.66 17.28
N ARG A 386 -1.94 -13.58 18.05
CA ARG A 386 -1.22 -14.77 18.52
C ARG A 386 -2.16 -15.66 19.35
N ALA A 387 -1.90 -16.96 19.37
CA ALA A 387 -2.69 -17.88 20.18
C ALA A 387 -2.72 -17.45 21.66
N GLY A 388 -3.90 -17.54 22.28
CA GLY A 388 -4.10 -17.15 23.69
C GLY A 388 -4.29 -15.65 23.92
N THR A 389 -4.44 -14.84 22.87
CA THR A 389 -4.85 -13.42 23.00
C THR A 389 -6.18 -13.15 22.31
N VAL A 390 -6.81 -12.04 22.66
CA VAL A 390 -8.12 -11.60 22.15
C VAL A 390 -7.91 -10.45 21.18
N ALA A 391 -8.57 -10.51 20.03
CA ALA A 391 -8.49 -9.45 19.02
C ALA A 391 -9.27 -8.21 19.46
N VAL A 392 -8.69 -7.02 19.24
CA VAL A 392 -9.38 -5.74 19.35
C VAL A 392 -9.65 -5.23 17.93
N HIS A 393 -10.92 -5.25 17.55
CA HIS A 393 -11.41 -4.78 16.26
C HIS A 393 -11.45 -3.25 16.23
N ARG A 394 -10.88 -2.64 15.19
CA ARG A 394 -10.85 -1.18 14.97
C ARG A 394 -11.83 -0.78 13.87
N PHE A 395 -12.56 0.31 14.12
CA PHE A 395 -13.50 0.89 13.18
C PHE A 395 -13.27 2.39 13.07
N TRP A 396 -13.45 2.93 11.87
CA TRP A 396 -13.44 4.37 11.59
C TRP A 396 -14.83 4.84 11.16
N SER A 397 -15.27 6.00 11.64
CA SER A 397 -16.43 6.69 11.12
C SER A 397 -16.06 8.07 10.60
N SER A 398 -16.29 8.32 9.32
CA SER A 398 -16.21 9.67 8.75
C SER A 398 -17.35 10.56 9.22
N THR A 399 -18.52 9.98 9.50
CA THR A 399 -19.68 10.69 10.07
C THR A 399 -19.35 11.24 11.45
N PHE A 400 -18.76 10.42 12.32
CA PHE A 400 -18.44 10.82 13.69
C PHE A 400 -17.01 11.34 13.86
N ALA A 401 -16.19 11.36 12.80
CA ALA A 401 -14.75 11.66 12.87
C ALA A 401 -14.04 10.95 14.04
N SER A 402 -14.34 9.66 14.24
CA SER A 402 -13.92 8.92 15.44
C SER A 402 -13.65 7.46 15.18
N HIS A 403 -12.84 6.87 16.06
CA HIS A 403 -12.56 5.45 16.07
C HIS A 403 -13.33 4.71 17.18
N PHE A 404 -13.71 3.49 16.88
CA PHE A 404 -14.35 2.57 17.82
C PHE A 404 -13.54 1.27 17.94
N TYR A 405 -13.44 0.73 19.15
CA TYR A 405 -12.61 -0.43 19.48
C TYR A 405 -13.41 -1.43 20.30
N THR A 406 -13.42 -2.70 19.89
CA THR A 406 -14.09 -3.75 20.66
C THR A 406 -13.40 -5.10 20.59
N THR A 407 -13.40 -5.82 21.71
CA THR A 407 -13.02 -7.23 21.79
C THR A 407 -14.18 -8.18 21.51
N ASN A 408 -15.41 -7.67 21.49
CA ASN A 408 -16.61 -8.47 21.32
C ASN A 408 -16.84 -8.76 19.83
N GLY A 409 -16.59 -10.00 19.43
CA GLY A 409 -16.78 -10.43 18.04
C GLY A 409 -18.22 -10.27 17.53
N ALA A 410 -19.22 -10.41 18.39
CA ALA A 410 -20.63 -10.21 18.00
C ALA A 410 -20.96 -8.72 17.81
N GLU A 411 -20.43 -7.84 18.66
CA GLU A 411 -20.53 -6.38 18.50
C GLU A 411 -19.85 -5.95 17.20
N ALA A 412 -18.63 -6.43 16.95
CA ALA A 412 -17.90 -6.15 15.72
C ALA A 412 -18.66 -6.65 14.48
N ALA A 413 -19.21 -7.86 14.51
CA ALA A 413 -20.01 -8.42 13.42
C ALA A 413 -21.30 -7.62 13.17
N LYS A 414 -21.97 -7.16 14.24
CA LYS A 414 -23.17 -6.33 14.15
C LYS A 414 -22.86 -4.96 13.53
N VAL A 415 -21.81 -4.29 13.97
CA VAL A 415 -21.38 -3.00 13.39
C VAL A 415 -21.04 -3.16 11.91
N ARG A 416 -20.26 -4.20 11.57
CA ARG A 416 -19.89 -4.52 10.18
C ARG A 416 -21.07 -4.76 9.23
N SER A 417 -22.12 -5.40 9.71
CA SER A 417 -23.24 -5.85 8.86
C SER A 417 -24.42 -4.87 8.85
N GLY A 418 -24.59 -4.09 9.92
CA GLY A 418 -25.82 -3.33 10.16
C GLY A 418 -25.65 -1.80 10.18
N ASP A 419 -24.44 -1.28 10.36
CA ASP A 419 -24.23 0.17 10.53
C ASP A 419 -23.35 0.77 9.42
N LYS A 420 -23.98 1.55 8.54
CA LYS A 420 -23.32 2.20 7.39
C LYS A 420 -22.39 3.35 7.78
N ASN A 421 -22.43 3.81 9.03
CA ASN A 421 -21.57 4.90 9.49
C ASN A 421 -20.18 4.45 9.92
N TRP A 422 -19.93 3.14 9.98
CA TRP A 422 -18.67 2.58 10.47
C TRP A 422 -18.00 1.70 9.43
N SER A 423 -16.76 2.04 9.11
CA SER A 423 -15.87 1.24 8.27
C SER A 423 -14.99 0.38 9.17
N TYR A 424 -14.99 -0.94 8.93
CA TYR A 424 -14.09 -1.85 9.63
C TYR A 424 -12.67 -1.74 9.08
N GLU A 425 -11.70 -1.50 9.96
CA GLU A 425 -10.29 -1.31 9.59
C GLU A 425 -9.41 -2.53 9.93
N GLY A 426 -9.98 -3.59 10.49
CA GLY A 426 -9.26 -4.79 10.88
C GLY A 426 -8.99 -4.93 12.37
N VAL A 427 -8.08 -5.84 12.72
CA VAL A 427 -7.60 -6.02 14.10
C VAL A 427 -6.52 -4.97 14.38
N GLY A 428 -6.82 -4.02 15.25
CA GLY A 428 -5.87 -2.94 15.59
C GLY A 428 -4.72 -3.42 16.47
N PHE A 429 -5.02 -4.30 17.43
CA PHE A 429 -4.04 -4.93 18.32
C PHE A 429 -4.69 -6.08 19.11
N CYS A 430 -3.89 -6.77 19.92
CA CYS A 430 -4.31 -7.94 20.68
C CYS A 430 -4.15 -7.73 22.19
N THR A 431 -5.13 -8.18 22.95
CA THR A 431 -5.23 -8.01 24.41
C THR A 431 -5.32 -9.37 25.11
N ALA A 432 -5.24 -9.40 26.45
CA ALA A 432 -5.36 -10.64 27.21
C ALA A 432 -6.84 -11.07 27.33
N ALA A 433 -7.05 -12.35 27.61
CA ALA A 433 -8.37 -12.84 27.99
C ALA A 433 -8.77 -12.30 29.38
N SER A 434 -10.08 -12.19 29.63
CA SER A 434 -10.59 -11.81 30.95
C SER A 434 -10.14 -12.81 32.02
N GLY A 435 -9.73 -12.31 33.19
CA GLY A 435 -9.29 -13.14 34.31
C GLY A 435 -7.83 -13.62 34.22
N GLN A 436 -7.09 -13.27 33.17
CA GLN A 436 -5.69 -13.63 33.05
C GLN A 436 -4.83 -12.83 34.07
N ALA A 437 -4.01 -13.54 34.84
CA ALA A 437 -3.10 -12.94 35.82
C ALA A 437 -2.08 -11.99 35.14
N GLY A 438 -1.65 -10.96 35.87
CA GLY A 438 -0.68 -9.99 35.35
C GLY A 438 -1.24 -8.98 34.33
N THR A 439 -2.56 -8.77 34.32
CA THR A 439 -3.22 -7.80 33.44
C THR A 439 -3.79 -6.61 34.21
N VAL A 440 -4.09 -5.53 33.49
CA VAL A 440 -4.81 -4.34 33.98
C VAL A 440 -6.04 -4.09 33.12
N PRO A 441 -7.19 -3.73 33.72
CA PRO A 441 -8.40 -3.45 32.95
C PRO A 441 -8.25 -2.12 32.20
N VAL A 442 -8.66 -2.11 30.93
CA VAL A 442 -8.86 -0.88 30.15
C VAL A 442 -10.36 -0.58 30.16
N HIS A 443 -10.72 0.58 30.69
CA HIS A 443 -12.07 1.04 30.92
C HIS A 443 -12.61 1.79 29.71
N ARG A 444 -13.86 1.51 29.30
CA ARG A 444 -14.56 2.19 28.21
C ARG A 444 -15.61 3.15 28.74
N PHE A 445 -15.70 4.30 28.10
CA PHE A 445 -16.68 5.34 28.38
C PHE A 445 -17.31 5.83 27.09
N TRP A 446 -18.59 6.19 27.15
CA TRP A 446 -19.33 6.85 26.08
C TRP A 446 -19.70 8.27 26.47
N SER A 447 -19.56 9.21 25.55
CA SER A 447 -20.11 10.55 25.70
C SER A 447 -21.21 10.80 24.68
N ALA A 448 -22.45 10.98 25.14
CA ALA A 448 -23.55 11.42 24.28
C ALA A 448 -23.37 12.87 23.80
N LYS A 449 -22.59 13.68 24.53
CA LYS A 449 -22.29 15.06 24.16
C LYS A 449 -21.31 15.15 23.01
N PHE A 450 -20.26 14.33 23.04
CA PHE A 450 -19.21 14.34 22.00
C PHE A 450 -19.48 13.31 20.89
N GLU A 451 -20.37 12.35 21.15
CA GLU A 451 -20.56 11.16 20.31
C GLU A 451 -19.24 10.41 20.09
N LYS A 452 -18.52 10.16 21.20
CA LYS A 452 -17.18 9.53 21.20
C LYS A 452 -17.07 8.48 22.30
N HIS A 453 -16.22 7.49 22.02
CA HIS A 453 -15.72 6.58 23.04
C HIS A 453 -14.38 7.06 23.60
N PHE A 454 -14.14 6.78 24.87
CA PHE A 454 -12.87 6.99 25.54
C PHE A 454 -12.41 5.71 26.23
N TYR A 455 -11.12 5.43 26.16
CA TYR A 455 -10.48 4.24 26.73
C TYR A 455 -9.32 4.62 27.64
N THR A 456 -9.27 4.04 28.83
CA THR A 456 -8.15 4.26 29.76
C THR A 456 -7.85 3.07 30.67
N ALA A 457 -6.58 2.72 30.83
CA ALA A 457 -6.08 1.80 31.86
C ALA A 457 -5.66 2.53 33.14
N ASN A 458 -5.55 3.86 33.11
CA ASN A 458 -5.25 4.65 34.29
C ASN A 458 -6.44 4.66 35.25
N ALA A 459 -6.30 3.94 36.36
CA ALA A 459 -7.35 3.81 37.37
C ALA A 459 -7.79 5.15 37.99
N ALA A 460 -6.89 6.14 38.09
CA ALA A 460 -7.23 7.45 38.62
C ALA A 460 -8.02 8.29 37.60
N GLU A 461 -7.64 8.23 36.32
CA GLU A 461 -8.38 8.87 35.22
C GLU A 461 -9.78 8.25 35.09
N ALA A 462 -9.86 6.91 35.08
CA ALA A 462 -11.13 6.19 35.03
C ALA A 462 -12.03 6.53 36.22
N ARG A 463 -11.47 6.66 37.43
CA ARG A 463 -12.23 7.05 38.62
C ARG A 463 -12.75 8.48 38.50
N LYS A 464 -11.89 9.42 38.10
CA LYS A 464 -12.26 10.83 37.92
C LYS A 464 -13.40 10.99 36.91
N LEU A 465 -13.33 10.29 35.77
CA LEU A 465 -14.40 10.34 34.76
C LEU A 465 -15.73 9.82 35.31
N ARG A 466 -15.71 8.74 36.12
CA ARG A 466 -16.93 8.21 36.75
C ARG A 466 -17.54 9.14 37.79
N GLU A 467 -16.70 9.76 38.61
CA GLU A 467 -17.15 10.48 39.80
C GLU A 467 -17.45 11.95 39.51
N THR A 468 -16.76 12.57 38.56
CA THR A 468 -16.71 14.04 38.46
C THR A 468 -17.08 14.61 37.09
N ASP A 469 -16.95 13.84 36.00
CA ASP A 469 -17.25 14.35 34.65
C ASP A 469 -18.58 13.82 34.13
N ARG A 470 -19.61 14.67 34.21
CA ARG A 470 -20.98 14.35 33.75
C ARG A 470 -21.08 14.11 32.24
N ASN A 471 -20.06 14.42 31.44
CA ASN A 471 -20.10 14.20 30.00
C ASN A 471 -19.74 12.75 29.61
N TRP A 472 -19.26 11.92 30.55
CA TRP A 472 -18.82 10.56 30.28
C TRP A 472 -19.63 9.54 31.08
N THR A 473 -20.21 8.57 30.37
CA THR A 473 -20.92 7.43 30.96
C THR A 473 -19.99 6.22 30.93
N TYR A 474 -19.81 5.56 32.07
CA TYR A 474 -18.98 4.37 32.15
C TYR A 474 -19.70 3.14 31.56
N GLU A 475 -19.03 2.43 30.67
CA GLU A 475 -19.59 1.28 29.96
C GLU A 475 -18.96 -0.07 30.36
N GLY A 476 -17.99 -0.06 31.28
CA GLY A 476 -17.35 -1.29 31.77
C GLY A 476 -15.88 -1.43 31.39
N VAL A 477 -15.36 -2.65 31.51
CA VAL A 477 -14.02 -3.01 31.07
C VAL A 477 -14.11 -3.48 29.62
N ALA A 478 -13.45 -2.80 28.69
CA ALA A 478 -13.45 -3.18 27.28
C ALA A 478 -12.42 -4.25 26.94
N MET A 479 -11.29 -4.26 27.65
CA MET A 479 -10.17 -5.16 27.37
C MET A 479 -9.21 -5.26 28.57
N TYR A 480 -8.27 -6.20 28.52
CA TYR A 480 -7.31 -6.49 29.60
C TYR A 480 -5.88 -6.38 29.08
N ALA A 481 -5.25 -5.23 29.33
CA ALA A 481 -3.88 -4.99 28.88
C ALA A 481 -2.87 -5.81 29.72
N PRO A 482 -1.86 -6.46 29.11
CA PRO A 482 -0.71 -6.95 29.86
C PRO A 482 -0.01 -5.81 30.62
N ARG A 483 0.52 -6.13 31.80
CA ARG A 483 1.37 -5.22 32.57
C ARG A 483 2.73 -5.00 31.92
#